data_AF-A0A3C1G079-F1
#
_entry.id   AF-A0A3C1G079-F1
#
_cell.length_a   1.000
_cell.length_b   1.000
_cell.length_c   1.000
_cell.angle_alpha   90.00
_cell.angle_beta   90.00
_cell.angle_gamma   90.00
#
_symmetry.space_group_name_H-M   'P 1'
#
loop_
_entity.id
_entity.type
_entity.pdbx_description
1 polymer ?
#
loop_
_entity_poly.entity_id
_entity_poly.type
_entity_poly.pdbx_seq_one_letter_code
_entity_poly.pdbx_strand_id
1 'polypeptide(L)'
;MQWFTIEYFSAKVRWLDLGGGAGLKNNAKDGLSEFKRGWSTGTRTVYFCGRIFDRKKYAEIENARGITETDYFPSYREGEF
;
A
#
# COMPACT_ATOMS: atom_id res chain seq x y z
N MET A 1 4.89 17.31 13.26
CA MET A 1 5.76 16.20 12.78
C MET A 1 5.88 16.18 11.26
N GLN A 2 4.80 16.05 10.49
CA GLN A 2 4.88 15.92 9.02
C GLN A 2 5.58 17.10 8.30
N TRP A 3 5.27 18.33 8.70
CA TRP A 3 5.90 19.55 8.17
C TRP A 3 7.44 19.53 8.29
N PHE A 4 7.95 19.20 9.48
CA PHE A 4 9.39 19.16 9.74
C PHE A 4 10.10 18.12 8.85
N THR A 5 9.49 16.96 8.64
CA THR A 5 10.01 15.93 7.72
C THR A 5 10.09 16.46 6.29
N ILE A 6 9.03 17.11 5.79
CA ILE A 6 9.00 17.68 4.43
C ILE A 6 10.09 18.74 4.27
N GLU A 7 10.20 19.66 5.24
CA GLU A 7 11.21 20.70 5.24
C GLU A 7 12.64 20.12 5.22
N TYR A 8 12.92 19.15 6.09
CA TYR A 8 14.22 18.49 6.18
C TYR A 8 14.66 17.79 4.89
N PHE A 9 13.72 17.19 4.16
CA PHE A 9 13.98 16.46 2.92
C PHE A 9 13.83 17.29 1.65
N SER A 10 13.29 18.51 1.73
CA SER A 10 12.96 19.37 0.58
C SER A 10 14.12 19.60 -0.38
N ALA A 11 15.35 19.71 0.14
CA ALA A 11 16.57 19.90 -0.65
C ALA A 11 17.32 18.60 -0.99
N LYS A 12 16.82 17.43 -0.54
CA LYS A 12 17.55 16.15 -0.61
C LYS A 12 16.91 15.13 -1.54
N VAL A 13 15.61 15.24 -1.78
CA VAL A 13 14.86 14.26 -2.58
C VAL A 13 13.97 14.95 -3.60
N ARG A 14 13.75 14.27 -4.73
CA ARG A 14 12.76 14.72 -5.72
C ARG A 14 11.33 14.29 -5.35
N TRP A 15 11.18 13.16 -4.67
CA TRP A 15 9.90 12.58 -4.28
C TRP A 15 9.96 12.14 -2.82
N LEU A 16 8.88 12.42 -2.09
CA LEU A 16 8.64 11.91 -0.74
C LEU A 16 7.46 10.95 -0.80
N ASP A 17 7.71 9.66 -0.54
CA ASP A 17 6.67 8.64 -0.48
C ASP A 17 6.13 8.54 0.96
N LEU A 18 4.85 8.87 1.15
CA LEU A 18 4.15 8.79 2.45
C LEU A 18 3.49 7.41 2.68
N GLY A 19 3.68 6.48 1.75
CA GLY A 19 3.04 5.17 1.69
C GLY A 19 1.54 5.25 1.36
N GLY A 20 0.96 4.12 0.95
CA GLY A 20 -0.48 4.01 0.69
C GLY A 20 -1.33 3.77 1.95
N GLY A 21 -2.64 3.78 1.76
CA GLY A 21 -3.58 3.08 2.65
C GLY A 21 -3.59 1.58 2.33
N ALA A 22 -4.27 0.78 3.15
CA ALA A 22 -4.43 -0.65 2.88
C ALA A 22 -5.43 -0.89 1.73
N GLY A 23 -5.19 -1.92 0.93
CA GLY A 23 -6.08 -2.36 -0.15
C GLY A 23 -5.84 -1.67 -1.51
N LEU A 24 -6.62 -2.07 -2.51
CA LEU A 24 -6.47 -1.64 -3.90
C LEU A 24 -7.35 -0.42 -4.29
N LYS A 25 -8.12 0.13 -3.35
CA LYS A 25 -9.05 1.24 -3.61
C LYS A 25 -8.35 2.60 -3.58
N ASN A 26 -8.25 3.25 -4.74
CA ASN A 26 -7.62 4.57 -4.89
C ASN A 26 -8.32 5.71 -4.12
N ASN A 27 -9.60 5.54 -3.74
CA ASN A 27 -10.42 6.55 -3.07
C ASN A 27 -10.96 6.06 -1.71
N ALA A 28 -10.16 5.30 -0.97
CA ALA A 28 -10.51 4.94 0.40
C ALA A 28 -10.77 6.21 1.24
N LYS A 29 -11.87 6.20 2.00
CA LYS A 29 -12.31 7.29 2.91
C LYS A 29 -11.95 7.00 4.37
N ASP A 30 -10.99 6.12 4.60
CA ASP A 30 -10.47 5.91 5.95
C ASP A 30 -9.62 7.13 6.38
N GLY A 31 -9.56 7.38 7.69
CA GLY A 31 -8.89 8.57 8.23
C GLY A 31 -7.39 8.65 7.92
N LEU A 32 -6.71 7.51 7.76
CA LEU A 32 -5.29 7.48 7.40
C LEU A 32 -5.09 7.93 5.95
N SER A 33 -5.94 7.45 5.04
CA SER A 33 -5.95 7.83 3.63
C SER A 33 -6.27 9.32 3.46
N GLU A 34 -7.25 9.85 4.20
CA GLU A 34 -7.56 11.29 4.17
C GLU A 34 -6.43 12.15 4.74
N PHE A 35 -5.84 11.75 5.88
CA PHE A 35 -4.70 12.44 6.47
C PHE A 35 -3.53 12.54 5.48
N LYS A 36 -3.12 11.42 4.88
CA LYS A 36 -2.00 11.39 3.90
C LYS A 36 -2.30 12.22 2.66
N ARG A 37 -3.56 12.25 2.21
CA ARG A 37 -3.99 13.06 1.06
C ARG A 37 -3.79 14.55 1.29
N GLY A 38 -4.02 15.04 2.52
CA GLY A 38 -3.76 16.44 2.90
C GLY A 38 -2.28 16.86 2.80
N TRP A 39 -1.35 15.90 2.84
CA TRP A 39 0.10 16.14 2.76
C TRP A 39 0.73 15.71 1.43
N SER A 40 -0.06 15.19 0.49
CA SER A 40 0.42 14.64 -0.78
C SER A 40 0.05 15.55 -1.95
N THR A 41 0.96 15.73 -2.90
CA THR A 41 0.68 16.44 -4.16
C THR A 41 0.09 15.54 -5.24
N GLY A 42 0.02 14.23 -5.00
CA GLY A 42 -0.59 13.26 -5.89
C GLY A 42 -0.50 11.84 -5.33
N THR A 43 -1.07 10.89 -6.06
CA THR A 43 -1.03 9.46 -5.74
C THR A 43 -0.43 8.68 -6.91
N ARG A 44 0.29 7.61 -6.60
CA ARG A 44 0.81 6.65 -7.59
C ARG A 44 0.60 5.24 -7.05
N THR A 45 0.19 4.33 -7.91
CA THR A 45 0.11 2.91 -7.56
C THR A 45 1.52 2.37 -7.37
N VAL A 46 1.82 1.89 -6.16
CA VAL A 46 3.08 1.21 -5.84
C VAL A 46 2.76 -0.24 -5.54
N TYR A 47 3.23 -1.15 -6.39
CA TYR A 47 3.08 -2.58 -6.17
C TYR A 47 4.25 -3.09 -5.31
N PHE A 48 4.13 -2.97 -3.98
CA PHE A 48 5.06 -3.60 -3.06
C PHE A 48 5.04 -5.12 -3.28
N CYS A 49 6.20 -5.73 -3.54
CA CYS A 49 6.27 -7.14 -3.96
C CYS A 49 5.38 -7.45 -5.17
N GLY A 50 5.23 -6.49 -6.09
CA GLY A 50 4.27 -6.46 -7.21
C GLY A 50 4.38 -7.55 -8.27
N ARG A 51 5.10 -8.62 -7.97
CA ARG A 51 5.16 -9.82 -8.77
C ARG A 51 5.12 -11.01 -7.85
N ILE A 52 4.13 -11.86 -8.05
CA ILE A 52 4.16 -13.22 -7.55
C ILE A 52 5.41 -13.89 -8.15
N PHE A 53 6.42 -14.12 -7.32
CA PHE A 53 7.69 -14.69 -7.75
C PHE A 53 7.51 -16.14 -8.22
N ASP A 54 6.70 -16.91 -7.49
CA ASP A 54 6.31 -18.28 -7.82
C ASP A 54 4.79 -18.40 -7.74
N ARG A 55 4.15 -18.48 -8.91
CA ARG A 55 2.68 -18.54 -9.03
C ARG A 55 2.09 -19.82 -8.45
N LYS A 56 2.83 -20.93 -8.52
CA LYS A 56 2.36 -22.22 -8.02
C LYS A 56 2.30 -22.19 -6.50
N LYS A 57 3.39 -21.76 -5.85
CA LYS A 57 3.42 -21.61 -4.39
C LYS A 57 2.41 -20.60 -3.88
N TYR A 58 2.22 -19.50 -4.60
CA TYR A 58 1.22 -18.50 -4.24
C TYR A 58 -0.20 -19.10 -4.24
N ALA A 59 -0.58 -19.80 -5.31
CA ALA A 59 -1.86 -20.50 -5.38
C ALA A 59 -2.00 -21.61 -4.33
N GLU A 60 -0.92 -22.34 -4.00
CA GLU A 60 -0.92 -23.32 -2.90
C GLU A 60 -1.24 -22.66 -1.55
N ILE A 61 -0.68 -21.48 -1.26
CA ILE A 61 -0.96 -20.75 -0.02
C ILE A 61 -2.39 -20.20 -0.02
N GLU A 62 -2.85 -19.62 -1.13
CA GLU A 62 -4.24 -19.13 -1.26
C GLU A 62 -5.25 -20.24 -1.05
N ASN A 63 -5.07 -21.39 -1.70
CA ASN A 63 -5.92 -22.57 -1.53
C ASN A 63 -5.87 -23.10 -0.10
N ALA A 64 -4.68 -23.17 0.52
CA ALA A 64 -4.52 -23.64 1.89
C ALA A 64 -5.21 -22.72 2.92
N ARG A 65 -5.26 -21.41 2.66
CA ARG A 65 -5.97 -20.43 3.49
C ARG A 65 -7.45 -20.28 3.13
N GLY A 66 -7.92 -20.88 2.02
CA GLY A 66 -9.29 -20.76 1.55
C GLY A 66 -9.66 -19.34 1.11
N ILE A 67 -8.68 -18.59 0.60
CA ILE A 67 -8.87 -17.19 0.16
C ILE A 67 -9.68 -17.18 -1.15
N THR A 68 -10.77 -16.41 -1.18
CA THR A 68 -11.57 -16.12 -2.38
C THR A 68 -11.11 -14.82 -3.04
N GLU A 69 -11.83 -14.30 -4.05
CA GLU A 69 -11.54 -12.97 -4.62
C GLU A 69 -11.45 -11.90 -3.51
N THR A 70 -10.32 -11.19 -3.46
CA THR A 70 -10.05 -10.13 -2.48
C THR A 70 -9.35 -8.93 -3.14
N ASP A 71 -9.65 -7.74 -2.63
CA ASP A 71 -8.98 -6.48 -2.98
C ASP A 71 -7.72 -6.23 -2.12
N TYR A 72 -7.27 -7.24 -1.36
CA TYR A 72 -6.08 -7.18 -0.51
C TYR A 72 -4.89 -7.87 -1.17
N PHE A 73 -3.72 -7.23 -1.15
CA PHE A 73 -2.49 -7.81 -1.68
C PHE A 73 -1.33 -7.69 -0.68
N PRO A 74 -0.55 -8.78 -0.46
CA PRO A 74 -0.80 -10.15 -0.95
C PRO A 74 -2.04 -10.78 -0.32
N SER A 75 -2.90 -11.39 -1.14
CA SER A 75 -4.21 -11.95 -0.77
C SER A 75 -4.11 -12.93 0.41
N TYR A 76 -3.07 -13.77 0.41
CA TYR A 76 -2.85 -14.73 1.50
C TYR A 76 -2.61 -14.09 2.88
N ARG A 77 -2.32 -12.78 3.00
CA ARG A 77 -2.15 -12.09 4.29
C ARG A 77 -3.41 -11.40 4.78
N GLU A 78 -4.53 -11.55 4.07
CA GLU A 78 -5.82 -11.05 4.52
C GLU A 78 -6.14 -11.60 5.93
N GLY A 79 -6.51 -10.72 6.85
CA GLY A 79 -6.76 -11.08 8.26
C GLY A 79 -5.58 -10.82 9.22
N GLU A 80 -4.38 -10.54 8.72
CA GLU A 80 -3.23 -10.15 9.56
C GLU A 80 -3.30 -8.65 9.89
N PHE A 81 -3.95 -8.28 11.00
CA PHE A 81 -4.08 -6.90 11.49
C PHE A 81 -3.68 -6.76 12.97
#